data_AF-A0A9P4GTK0-F1
#
_entry.id   AF-A0A9P4GTK0-F1
#
_cell.length_a   1.000
_cell.length_b   1.000
_cell.length_c   1.000
_cell.angle_alpha   90.00
_cell.angle_beta   90.00
_cell.angle_gamma   90.00
#
_symmetry.space_group_name_H-M   'P 1'
#
loop_
_entity.id
_entity.type
_entity.pdbx_description
1 polymer ?
#
loop_
_entity_poly.entity_id
_entity_poly.type
_entity_poly.pdbx_seq_one_letter_code
_entity_poly.pdbx_strand_id
1 'polypeptide(L)'
;EAKPIDNKTLLIPDKEGGYVVQLAVFHQLHCLNLIRKGIYGGVDMSNQDDLMGIEHLDHYIDMLRQSIICNSDVTLTTFTQTSLNTPMKVVAEVVHTCRSFSKIQQ
;
A
#
# COMPACT_ATOMS: atom_id res chain seq x y z
N GLU A 1 0.91 24.38 -12.37
CA GLU A 1 1.46 23.34 -13.28
C GLU A 1 1.70 22.06 -12.50
N ALA A 2 1.64 20.90 -13.15
CA ALA A 2 1.93 19.61 -12.52
C ALA A 2 3.45 19.45 -12.35
N LYS A 3 3.88 19.06 -11.15
CA LYS A 3 5.30 18.79 -10.86
C LYS A 3 5.74 17.50 -11.57
N PRO A 4 6.97 17.43 -12.13
CA PRO A 4 7.50 16.19 -12.71
C PRO A 4 7.49 15.05 -11.70
N ILE A 5 7.21 13.83 -12.16
CA ILE A 5 7.34 12.62 -11.35
C ILE A 5 8.82 12.24 -11.34
N ASP A 6 9.41 12.12 -10.14
CA ASP A 6 10.83 11.82 -9.98
C ASP A 6 11.18 10.38 -10.43
N ASN A 7 10.24 9.44 -10.25
CA ASN A 7 10.44 8.03 -10.57
C ASN A 7 9.91 7.66 -11.97
N LYS A 8 10.72 6.92 -12.73
CA LYS A 8 10.31 6.38 -14.04
C LYS A 8 9.23 5.31 -13.88
N THR A 9 8.36 5.21 -14.88
CA THR A 9 7.29 4.19 -14.94
C THR A 9 7.03 3.75 -16.37
N LEU A 10 6.18 2.74 -16.54
CA LEU A 10 5.79 2.20 -17.83
C LEU A 10 4.89 3.16 -18.60
N LEU A 11 5.05 3.18 -19.92
CA LEU A 11 4.15 3.90 -20.83
C LEU A 11 2.88 3.07 -21.07
N ILE A 12 1.77 3.76 -21.29
CA ILE A 12 0.53 3.15 -21.77
C ILE A 12 0.66 2.98 -23.29
N PRO A 13 0.54 1.75 -23.84
CA PRO A 13 0.50 1.56 -25.29
C PRO A 13 -0.60 2.41 -25.93
N ASP A 14 -0.33 2.96 -27.11
CA ASP A 14 -1.28 3.72 -27.92
C ASP A 14 -1.81 5.03 -27.29
N LYS A 15 -1.15 5.53 -26.23
CA LYS A 15 -1.45 6.83 -25.61
C LYS A 15 -0.18 7.66 -25.46
N GLU A 16 0.01 8.64 -26.36
CA GLU A 16 1.12 9.61 -26.24
C GLU A 16 1.09 10.30 -24.87
N GLY A 17 2.24 10.27 -24.18
CA GLY A 17 2.39 10.84 -22.84
C GLY A 17 1.60 10.11 -21.73
N GLY A 18 1.02 8.94 -22.01
CA GLY A 18 0.34 8.12 -21.02
C GLY A 18 1.33 7.30 -20.18
N TYR A 19 1.22 7.38 -18.85
CA TYR A 19 2.05 6.64 -17.91
C TYR A 19 1.19 5.79 -16.98
N VAL A 20 1.66 4.59 -16.67
CA VAL A 20 1.01 3.71 -15.69
C VAL A 20 1.48 4.09 -14.30
N VAL A 21 0.56 4.51 -13.44
CA VAL A 21 0.83 4.87 -12.04
C VAL A 21 -0.33 4.40 -11.16
N GLN A 22 -0.08 4.30 -9.86
CA GLN A 22 -1.11 4.00 -8.86
C GLN A 22 -0.93 4.94 -7.66
N LEU A 23 -2.01 5.28 -6.96
CA LEU A 23 -1.87 5.98 -5.67
C LEU A 23 -1.37 5.01 -4.60
N ALA A 24 -0.39 5.44 -3.81
CA ALA A 24 0.21 4.64 -2.74
C ALA A 24 -0.83 4.05 -1.77
N VAL A 25 -1.92 4.77 -1.47
CA VAL A 25 -3.02 4.29 -0.61
C VAL A 25 -3.61 2.95 -1.07
N PHE A 26 -3.74 2.73 -2.39
CA PHE A 26 -4.30 1.47 -2.88
C PHE A 26 -3.32 0.32 -2.74
N HIS A 27 -2.02 0.59 -2.89
CA HIS A 27 -0.98 -0.41 -2.63
C HIS A 27 -0.89 -0.74 -1.13
N GLN A 28 -0.99 0.25 -0.26
CA GLN A 28 -1.03 0.06 1.20
C GLN A 28 -2.22 -0.83 1.62
N LEU A 29 -3.42 -0.56 1.10
CA LEU A 29 -4.60 -1.39 1.36
C LEU A 29 -4.47 -2.81 0.81
N HIS A 30 -3.85 -2.97 -0.37
CA HIS A 30 -3.55 -4.30 -0.93
C HIS A 30 -2.63 -5.10 0.00
N CYS A 31 -1.53 -4.49 0.46
CA CYS A 31 -0.59 -5.12 1.39
C CYS A 31 -1.25 -5.47 2.73
N LEU A 32 -2.06 -4.58 3.30
CA LEU A 32 -2.79 -4.86 4.54
C LEU A 32 -3.74 -6.07 4.39
N ASN A 33 -4.41 -6.21 3.24
CA ASN A 33 -5.24 -7.37 2.96
C ASN A 33 -4.43 -8.67 2.79
N LEU A 34 -3.22 -8.60 2.22
CA LEU A 34 -2.33 -9.77 2.18
C LEU A 34 -1.91 -10.20 3.58
N ILE A 35 -1.57 -9.25 4.45
CA ILE A 35 -1.25 -9.52 5.87
C ILE A 35 -2.45 -10.18 6.55
N ARG A 36 -3.66 -9.61 6.41
CA ARG A 36 -4.90 -10.19 6.94
C ARG A 36 -5.07 -11.65 6.50
N LYS A 37 -4.96 -11.93 5.20
CA LYS A 37 -5.07 -13.31 4.68
C LYS A 37 -3.99 -14.24 5.23
N GLY A 38 -2.76 -13.75 5.39
CA GLY A 38 -1.65 -14.50 5.96
C GLY A 38 -1.89 -14.91 7.41
N ILE A 39 -2.42 -13.99 8.23
CA ILE A 39 -2.77 -14.25 9.63
C ILE A 39 -3.85 -15.34 9.70
N TYR A 40 -4.94 -15.18 8.95
CA TYR A 40 -6.06 -16.13 8.94
C TYR A 40 -5.70 -17.52 8.43
N GLY A 41 -4.75 -17.63 7.50
CA GLY A 41 -4.35 -18.90 6.91
C GLY A 41 -3.14 -19.56 7.55
N GLY A 42 -2.38 -18.83 8.38
CA GLY A 42 -1.02 -19.23 8.79
C GLY A 42 -0.74 -19.28 10.29
N VAL A 43 -1.61 -18.73 11.15
CA VAL A 43 -1.41 -18.73 12.60
C VAL A 43 -2.42 -19.66 13.26
N ASP A 44 -1.94 -20.65 14.01
CA ASP A 44 -2.80 -21.45 14.89
C ASP A 44 -3.20 -20.60 16.10
N MET A 45 -4.46 -20.16 16.10
CA MET A 45 -5.05 -19.29 17.11
C MET A 45 -5.85 -20.09 18.15
N SER A 46 -5.80 -21.42 18.12
CA SER A 46 -6.64 -22.30 18.96
C SER A 46 -6.30 -22.27 20.46
N ASN A 47 -5.11 -21.80 20.84
CA ASN A 47 -4.62 -21.76 22.23
C ASN A 47 -4.27 -20.33 22.71
N GLN A 48 -4.86 -19.30 22.09
CA GLN A 48 -4.67 -17.91 22.51
C GLN A 48 -5.71 -17.55 23.60
N ASP A 49 -5.27 -16.82 24.63
CA ASP A 49 -6.16 -16.20 25.62
C ASP A 49 -7.07 -15.16 24.92
N ASP A 50 -8.25 -14.86 25.47
CA ASP A 50 -9.29 -14.02 24.83
C ASP A 50 -8.75 -12.63 24.37
N LEU A 51 -7.69 -12.14 25.03
CA LEU A 51 -7.00 -10.88 24.72
C LEU A 51 -6.10 -10.92 23.47
N MET A 52 -5.78 -12.09 22.92
CA MET A 52 -4.94 -12.25 21.72
C MET A 52 -5.58 -13.17 20.66
N GLY A 53 -6.88 -13.42 20.77
CA GLY A 53 -7.66 -14.16 19.78
C GLY A 53 -7.80 -13.45 18.42
N ILE A 54 -8.38 -14.15 17.44
CA ILE A 54 -8.51 -13.67 16.04
C ILE A 54 -9.36 -12.40 15.94
N GLU A 55 -10.35 -12.24 16.83
CA GLU A 55 -11.19 -11.04 16.91
C GLU A 55 -10.36 -9.78 17.23
N HIS A 56 -9.35 -9.90 18.09
CA HIS A 56 -8.49 -8.78 18.46
C HIS A 56 -7.58 -8.37 17.29
N LEU A 57 -7.05 -9.37 16.56
CA LEU A 57 -6.30 -9.13 15.32
C LEU A 57 -7.16 -8.48 14.23
N ASP A 58 -8.42 -8.88 14.09
CA ASP A 58 -9.36 -8.22 13.18
C ASP A 58 -9.57 -6.76 13.50
N HIS A 59 -9.81 -6.45 14.78
CA HIS A 59 -9.98 -5.08 15.22
C HIS A 59 -8.73 -4.22 14.91
N TYR A 60 -7.53 -4.77 15.13
CA TYR A 60 -6.28 -4.10 14.75
C TYR A 60 -6.17 -3.88 13.24
N ILE A 61 -6.46 -4.89 12.43
CA ILE A 61 -6.42 -4.77 10.96
C ILE A 61 -7.42 -3.70 10.49
N ASP A 62 -8.62 -3.66 11.05
CA ASP A 62 -9.60 -2.64 10.70
C ASP A 62 -9.16 -1.24 11.15
N MET A 63 -8.60 -1.10 12.35
CA MET A 63 -8.03 0.17 12.82
C MET A 63 -6.92 0.67 11.89
N LEU A 64 -6.03 -0.21 11.43
CA LEU A 64 -5.00 0.14 10.45
C LEU A 64 -5.61 0.55 9.10
N ARG A 65 -6.62 -0.19 8.62
CA ARG A 65 -7.35 0.14 7.38
C ARG A 65 -7.97 1.53 7.46
N GLN A 66 -8.63 1.84 8.58
CA GLN A 66 -9.22 3.15 8.82
C GLN A 66 -8.16 4.26 8.85
N SER A 67 -7.03 4.02 9.53
CA SER A 67 -5.90 4.97 9.57
C SER A 67 -5.31 5.25 8.18
N ILE A 68 -5.11 4.21 7.37
CA ILE A 68 -4.64 4.32 5.97
C ILE A 68 -5.61 5.19 5.14
N ILE A 69 -6.92 4.94 5.25
CA ILE A 69 -7.92 5.70 4.50
C ILE A 69 -7.97 7.17 5.00
N CYS A 70 -7.96 7.38 6.31
CA CYS A 70 -7.99 8.72 6.90
C CYS A 70 -6.76 9.56 6.52
N ASN A 71 -5.60 8.90 6.39
CA ASN A 71 -4.34 9.54 6.01
C ASN A 71 -3.94 9.21 4.56
N SER A 72 -4.92 8.99 3.68
CA SER A 72 -4.73 8.51 2.30
C SER A 72 -3.51 9.14 1.62
N ASP A 73 -2.51 8.31 1.37
CA ASP A 73 -1.29 8.70 0.68
C ASP A 73 -1.53 8.77 -0.83
N VAL A 74 -1.47 9.99 -1.37
CA VAL A 74 -1.69 10.29 -2.80
C VAL A 74 -0.38 10.34 -3.61
N THR A 75 0.75 9.96 -3.02
CA THR A 75 1.99 9.78 -3.77
C THR A 75 1.79 8.73 -4.88
N LEU A 76 2.35 9.01 -6.06
CA LEU A 76 2.30 8.10 -7.20
C LEU A 76 3.36 7.01 -7.04
N THR A 77 2.92 5.77 -6.95
CA THR A 77 3.78 4.60 -7.14
C THR A 77 3.89 4.28 -8.62
N THR A 78 5.05 3.75 -9.01
CA THR A 78 5.37 3.43 -10.41
C THR A 78 5.33 1.93 -10.64
N PHE A 79 5.48 1.53 -11.90
CA PHE A 79 5.50 0.13 -12.29
C PHE A 79 6.76 -0.20 -13.08
N THR A 80 7.21 -1.43 -12.94
CA THR A 80 8.28 -2.04 -13.73
C THR A 80 7.84 -3.39 -14.27
N GLN A 81 8.45 -3.80 -15.38
CA GLN A 81 8.16 -5.06 -16.04
C GLN A 81 9.42 -5.53 -16.77
N THR A 82 9.77 -6.82 -16.63
CA THR A 82 10.99 -7.38 -17.24
C THR A 82 10.81 -7.68 -18.72
N SER A 83 9.62 -8.10 -19.13
CA SER A 83 9.22 -8.32 -20.52
C SER A 83 7.71 -8.21 -20.67
N LEU A 84 7.20 -7.98 -21.89
CA LEU A 84 5.76 -7.82 -22.17
C LEU A 84 4.88 -8.97 -21.64
N ASN A 85 5.45 -10.17 -21.48
CA ASN A 85 4.74 -11.36 -21.00
C ASN A 85 4.86 -11.59 -19.48
N THR A 86 5.57 -10.72 -18.76
CA THR A 86 5.72 -10.83 -17.30
C THR A 86 4.69 -9.94 -16.59
N PRO A 87 4.19 -10.33 -15.40
CA PRO A 87 3.33 -9.45 -14.62
C PRO A 87 4.02 -8.13 -14.29
N MET A 88 3.27 -7.03 -14.38
CA MET A 88 3.74 -5.74 -13.89
C MET A 88 3.95 -5.80 -12.38
N LYS A 89 5.07 -5.25 -11.92
CA LYS A 89 5.39 -5.11 -10.51
C LYS A 89 5.31 -3.64 -10.13
N VAL A 90 4.57 -3.35 -9.07
CA VAL A 90 4.58 -2.03 -8.45
C VAL A 90 5.94 -1.79 -7.79
N VAL A 91 6.49 -0.60 -8.01
CA VAL A 91 7.67 -0.09 -7.32
C VAL A 91 7.14 0.86 -6.25
N ALA A 92 7.07 0.34 -5.02
CA ALA A 92 6.54 1.08 -3.87
C ALA A 92 7.62 1.93 -3.17
N GLU A 93 8.90 1.76 -3.53
CA GLU A 93 10.03 2.56 -3.03
C GLU A 93 10.04 3.94 -3.68
N VAL A 94 9.09 4.77 -3.26
CA VAL A 94 8.90 6.13 -3.75
C VAL A 94 8.99 7.12 -2.60
N VAL A 95 9.30 8.39 -2.90
CA VAL A 95 9.34 9.42 -1.86
C VAL A 95 7.91 9.82 -1.50
N HIS A 96 7.52 9.53 -0.27
CA HIS A 96 6.22 9.88 0.28
C HIS A 96 6.21 11.30 0.85
N THR A 97 5.04 11.96 0.79
CA THR A 97 4.86 13.25 1.46
C THR A 97 4.16 13.04 2.79
N CYS A 98 4.90 13.18 3.89
CA CYS A 98 4.39 12.94 5.22
C CYS A 98 3.89 14.23 5.89
N ARG A 99 2.98 14.09 6.85
CA ARG A 99 2.72 15.13 7.85
C ARG A 99 3.98 15.33 8.69
N SER A 100 4.17 16.54 9.20
CA SER A 100 5.28 16.85 10.10
C SER A 100 5.11 16.10 11.43
N PHE A 101 5.82 14.98 11.60
CA PHE A 101 5.69 14.14 12.79
C PHE A 101 6.16 14.84 14.07
N SER A 102 7.19 15.71 13.96
CA SER A 102 7.66 16.53 15.08
C SER A 102 6.63 17.50 15.64
N LYS A 103 5.59 17.87 14.86
CA LYS A 103 4.46 18.67 15.34
C LYS A 103 3.38 17.84 16.05
N ILE A 104 3.40 16.51 15.88
CA ILE A 104 2.43 15.58 16.47
C ILE A 104 2.96 15.02 17.79
N GLN A 105 4.27 14.87 17.96
CA GLN A 105 4.90 14.31 19.16
C GLN A 105 5.02 15.27 20.37
N GLN A 106 4.35 16.43 20.35
CA GLN A 106 4.39 17.40 21.46
C GLN A 106 3.38 17.07 22.55
#